data_AF-A0A3N7ABC9-F1
#
_entry.id   AF-A0A3N7ABC9-F1
#
_cell.length_a   1.000
_cell.length_b   1.000
_cell.length_c   1.000
_cell.angle_alpha   90.00
_cell.angle_beta   90.00
_cell.angle_gamma   90.00
#
_symmetry.space_group_name_H-M   'P 1'
#
loop_
_entity.id
_entity.type
_entity.pdbx_description
1 polymer ?
#
loop_
_entity_poly.entity_id
_entity_poly.type
_entity_poly.pdbx_seq_one_letter_code
_entity_poly.pdbx_strand_id
1 'polypeptide(L)' 'MTTHEKALKIINDLGMSAAKIAEILGKSQSTAYDKIKSRQYNKFSDIDFETIKTFCVEKLKEIKKL' A
#
# COMPACT_ATOMS: atom_id res chain seq x y z
N MET A 1 6.12 0.12 -15.31
CA MET A 1 5.62 0.73 -14.06
C MET A 1 6.71 0.72 -13.01
N THR A 2 7.00 1.86 -12.39
CA THR A 2 7.87 1.97 -11.21
C THR A 2 7.22 1.28 -10.01
N THR A 3 8.02 0.90 -9.01
CA THR A 3 7.52 0.31 -7.75
C THR A 3 6.46 1.20 -7.08
N HIS A 4 6.70 2.51 -7.09
CA HIS A 4 5.75 3.48 -6.58
C HIS A 4 4.42 3.46 -7.34
N GLU A 5 4.44 3.41 -8.67
CA GLU A 5 3.24 3.29 -9.49
C GLU A 5 2.49 1.99 -9.25
N LYS A 6 3.20 0.87 -9.07
CA LYS A 6 2.57 -0.43 -8.77
C LYS A 6 1.84 -0.40 -7.43
N ALA A 7 2.48 0.16 -6.40
CA ALA A 7 1.86 0.34 -5.08
C ALA A 7 0.63 1.24 -5.16
N LEU A 8 0.74 2.41 -5.81
CA LEU A 8 -0.39 3.32 -6.00
C LEU A 8 -1.54 2.68 -6.76
N LYS A 9 -1.25 1.86 -7.77
CA LYS A 9 -2.28 1.14 -8.52
C LYS A 9 -3.10 0.24 -7.59
N ILE A 10 -2.44 -0.61 -6.78
CA ILE A 10 -3.13 -1.49 -5.83
C ILE A 10 -3.98 -0.68 -4.84
N ILE A 11 -3.40 0.38 -4.27
CA ILE A 11 -4.07 1.25 -3.29
C ILE A 11 -5.35 1.86 -3.88
N ASN A 12 -5.25 2.40 -5.09
CA ASN A 12 -6.37 3.06 -5.76
C ASN A 12 -7.44 2.07 -6.21
N ASP A 13 -7.04 0.95 -6.83
CA ASP A 13 -7.95 -0.09 -7.31
C ASP A 13 -8.78 -0.70 -6.16
N LEU A 14 -8.16 -0.86 -4.98
CA LEU A 14 -8.79 -1.45 -3.80
C LEU A 14 -9.38 -0.40 -2.84
N GLY A 15 -9.32 0.90 -3.19
CA GLY A 15 -9.88 1.98 -2.38
C GLY A 15 -9.29 2.11 -0.97
N MET A 16 -8.00 1.80 -0.80
CA MET A 16 -7.37 1.73 0.53
C MET A 16 -7.09 3.13 1.10
N SER A 17 -7.44 3.33 2.37
CA SER A 17 -7.18 4.58 3.07
C SER A 17 -5.71 4.68 3.54
N ALA A 18 -5.21 5.91 3.72
CA ALA A 18 -3.87 6.13 4.26
C ALA A 18 -3.67 5.52 5.66
N ALA A 19 -4.73 5.50 6.50
CA ALA A 19 -4.71 4.84 7.79
C ALA A 19 -4.50 3.32 7.65
N LYS A 20 -5.16 2.68 6.69
CA LYS A 20 -4.98 1.24 6.45
C LYS A 20 -3.58 0.92 5.91
N ILE A 21 -3.04 1.77 5.03
CA ILE A 21 -1.67 1.61 4.53
C ILE A 21 -0.64 1.79 5.64
N ALA A 22 -0.87 2.74 6.55
CA ALA A 22 -0.02 2.94 7.72
C ALA A 22 0.02 1.70 8.63
N GLU A 23 -1.14 1.09 8.90
CA GLU A 23 -1.25 -0.17 9.65
C GLU A 23 -0.48 -1.31 8.97
N ILE A 24 -0.69 -1.51 7.67
CA ILE A 24 -0.02 -2.57 6.88
C ILE A 24 1.51 -2.40 6.89
N LEU A 25 1.99 -1.16 6.78
CA LEU A 25 3.42 -0.87 6.72
C LEU A 25 4.08 -0.72 8.10
N GLY A 26 3.30 -0.72 9.20
CA GLY A 26 3.81 -0.43 10.54
C GLY A 26 4.39 0.99 10.67
N LYS A 27 3.79 1.97 9.98
CA LYS A 27 4.26 3.37 9.92
C LYS A 27 3.19 4.33 10.43
N SER A 28 3.55 5.61 10.60
CA SER A 28 2.56 6.63 10.93
C SER A 28 1.62 6.91 9.74
N GLN A 29 0.39 7.33 10.04
CA GLN A 29 -0.57 7.76 9.02
C GLN A 29 -0.05 8.93 8.17
N SER A 30 0.69 9.87 8.77
CA SER A 30 1.34 10.95 8.04
C SER A 30 2.36 10.43 7.02
N THR A 31 3.19 9.47 7.41
CA THR A 31 4.19 8.85 6.52
C THR A 31 3.53 8.13 5.35
N ALA A 32 2.45 7.38 5.62
CA ALA A 32 1.68 6.72 4.56
C ALA A 32 1.03 7.74 3.62
N TYR A 33 0.45 8.81 4.17
CA TYR A 33 -0.14 9.90 3.38
C TYR A 33 0.88 10.60 2.49
N ASP A 34 2.05 10.92 3.02
CA ASP A 34 3.13 11.57 2.27
C ASP A 34 3.62 10.69 1.12
N LYS A 35 3.75 9.37 1.36
CA LYS A 35 4.05 8.39 0.30
C LYS A 35 2.97 8.36 -0.78
N ILE A 36 1.69 8.30 -0.40
CA ILE A 36 0.57 8.29 -1.36
C ILE A 36 0.58 9.56 -2.23
N LYS A 37 0.88 10.72 -1.63
CA LYS A 37 0.93 12.00 -2.34
C LYS A 37 2.28 12.29 -3.00
N SER A 38 3.27 11.41 -2.88
CA SER A 38 4.64 11.62 -3.32
C SER A 38 5.25 12.92 -2.80
N ARG A 39 4.88 13.35 -1.58
CA ARG A 39 5.36 14.60 -0.98
C ARG A 39 6.83 14.47 -0.62
N GLN A 40 7.61 15.54 -0.86
CA GLN A 40 9.04 15.58 -0.58
C GLN A 40 9.82 14.40 -1.18
N TYR A 41 9.40 13.91 -2.36
CA TYR A 41 9.98 12.73 -3.01
C TYR A 41 9.87 11.43 -2.20
N ASN A 42 9.03 11.39 -1.16
CA ASN A 42 8.77 10.18 -0.40
C ASN A 42 7.94 9.21 -1.25
N LYS A 43 8.57 8.13 -1.70
CA LYS A 43 7.95 7.12 -2.56
C LYS A 43 7.83 5.80 -1.80
N PHE A 44 6.96 4.92 -2.30
CA PHE A 44 6.93 3.53 -1.85
C PHE A 44 8.21 2.83 -2.32
N SER A 45 8.88 2.15 -1.40
CA SER A 45 10.02 1.27 -1.71
C SER A 45 9.53 -0.10 -2.20
N ASP A 46 10.47 -0.94 -2.66
CA ASP A 46 10.16 -2.32 -3.07
C ASP A 46 9.57 -3.13 -1.92
N ILE A 47 10.09 -2.91 -0.70
CA ILE A 47 9.58 -3.53 0.52
C ILE A 47 8.15 -3.06 0.80
N ASP A 48 7.88 -1.74 0.71
CA ASP A 48 6.51 -1.24 0.93
C ASP A 48 5.53 -1.87 -0.07
N PHE A 49 5.92 -1.96 -1.34
CA PHE A 49 5.11 -2.56 -2.40
C PHE A 49 4.82 -4.04 -2.14
N GLU A 50 5.85 -4.85 -1.86
CA GLU A 50 5.67 -6.28 -1.61
C GLU A 50 4.85 -6.55 -0.34
N THR A 51 4.98 -5.72 0.71
CA THR A 51 4.15 -5.82 1.91
C THR A 51 2.68 -5.54 1.60
N ILE A 52 2.37 -4.44 0.90
CA ILE A 52 0.99 -4.10 0.50
C ILE A 52 0.39 -5.21 -0.37
N LYS A 53 1.13 -5.64 -1.39
CA LYS A 53 0.69 -6.70 -2.31
C LYS A 53 0.42 -8.01 -1.58
N THR A 54 1.34 -8.44 -0.71
CA THR A 54 1.19 -9.69 0.05
C THR A 54 -0.05 -9.66 0.92
N PHE A 55 -0.25 -8.59 1.68
CA PHE A 55 -1.45 -8.39 2.50
C PHE A 55 -2.74 -8.50 1.67
N CYS A 56 -2.82 -7.80 0.54
CA CYS A 56 -4.00 -7.84 -0.33
C CYS A 56 -4.26 -9.25 -0.89
N VAL A 57 -3.21 -9.95 -1.34
CA VAL A 57 -3.33 -11.30 -1.88
C VAL A 57 -3.80 -12.29 -0.81
N GLU A 58 -3.29 -12.20 0.41
CA GLU A 58 -3.73 -13.04 1.53
C GLU A 58 -5.21 -12.80 1.85
N LYS A 59 -5.65 -11.55 1.91
CA LYS A 59 -7.07 -11.22 2.12
C LYS A 59 -7.97 -11.76 1.01
N LEU A 60 -7.56 -11.65 -0.25
CA LEU A 60 -8.31 -12.23 -1.37
C LEU A 60 -8.36 -13.76 -1.32
N LYS A 61 -7.28 -14.42 -0.86
CA LYS A 61 -7.26 -15.88 -0.64
C LYS A 61 -8.21 -16.29 0.49
N GLU A 62 -8.28 -15.53 1.58
CA GLU A 62 -9.24 -15.76 2.67
C GLU A 62 -10.68 -15.65 2.13
N ILE A 63 -10.98 -14.59 1.38
CA ILE A 63 -12.31 -14.38 0.77
C ILE A 63 -12.68 -15.51 -0.20
N LYS A 64 -11.73 -15.98 -1.02
CA LYS A 64 -11.96 -17.10 -1.97
C LYS A 64 -12.31 -18.41 -1.26
N LYS A 65 -11.94 -18.57 0.02
CA LYS A 65 -12.22 -19.77 0.82
C LYS A 65 -13.55 -19.69 1.58
N LEU A 66 -14.20 -18.53 1.61
CA LEU A 66 -15.57 -18.37 2.13
C LEU A 66 -16.55 -19.03 1.15
#